data_AF-A0A7W7WZQ3-F1
#
_entry.id   AF-A0A7W7WZQ3-F1
#
_cell.length_a   1.000
_cell.length_b   1.000
_cell.length_c   1.000
_cell.angle_alpha   90.00
_cell.angle_beta   90.00
_cell.angle_gamma   90.00
#
_symmetry.space_group_name_H-M   'P 1'
#
loop_
_entity.id
_entity.type
_entity.pdbx_description
1 polymer ?
#
loop_
_entity_poly.entity_id
_entity_poly.type
_entity_poly.pdbx_seq_one_letter_code
_entity_poly.pdbx_strand_id
1 'polypeptide(L)'
;MQISIIGVAVSDEQGLGPCYRVLQQSPQGVELYVLPRSAVAADMEMYGVDDPLRVLDWRLHGYRGPSAPTFVPEPSLTFAVQAQQAQAVAEYKRSRLVDGLDASHARTLADDVDQVDAEADRLKAKARKIRDAEVAEVKGEVTIVDDAGFAALRALVLADVDDIAIERARYREQLASAITN
;
A
#
# COMPACT_ATOMS: atom_id res chain seq x y z
N MET A 1 -20.38 13.79 5.41
CA MET A 1 -20.44 13.96 3.93
C MET A 1 -20.80 12.63 3.31
N GLN A 2 -21.84 12.59 2.47
CA GLN A 2 -22.24 11.37 1.77
C GLN A 2 -21.66 11.36 0.36
N ILE A 3 -21.17 10.21 -0.09
CA ILE A 3 -20.61 10.03 -1.42
C ILE A 3 -21.25 8.79 -2.07
N SER A 4 -21.64 8.91 -3.33
CA SER A 4 -22.10 7.78 -4.14
C SER A 4 -21.07 7.47 -5.21
N ILE A 5 -20.75 6.20 -5.43
CA ILE A 5 -19.91 5.77 -6.56
C ILE A 5 -20.84 5.53 -7.74
N ILE A 6 -20.90 6.47 -8.68
CA ILE A 6 -21.88 6.44 -9.78
C ILE A 6 -21.32 5.81 -11.07
N GLY A 7 -20.05 5.43 -11.09
CA GLY A 7 -19.45 4.74 -12.21
C GLY A 7 -18.06 4.20 -11.90
N VAL A 8 -17.76 3.02 -12.43
CA VAL A 8 -16.44 2.39 -12.32
C VAL A 8 -16.03 1.81 -13.67
N ALA A 9 -14.75 1.96 -14.02
CA ALA A 9 -14.18 1.35 -15.21
C ALA A 9 -12.70 1.08 -15.01
N VAL A 10 -12.16 0.12 -15.77
CA VAL A 10 -10.71 -0.04 -15.95
C VAL A 10 -10.31 0.67 -17.24
N SER A 11 -9.27 1.49 -17.17
CA SER A 11 -8.65 2.15 -18.32
C SER A 11 -7.14 2.04 -18.24
N ASP A 12 -6.48 2.15 -19.39
CA ASP A 12 -5.03 2.34 -19.44
C ASP A 12 -4.73 3.83 -19.54
N GLU A 13 -4.14 4.40 -18.49
CA GLU A 13 -3.85 5.82 -18.39
C GLU A 13 -2.38 6.09 -18.76
N GLN A 14 -2.16 7.08 -19.62
CA GLN A 14 -0.84 7.40 -20.13
C GLN A 14 0.14 7.70 -18.97
N GLY A 15 1.18 6.87 -18.84
CA GLY A 15 2.21 7.01 -17.81
C GLY A 15 1.86 6.40 -16.45
N LEU A 16 0.64 5.90 -16.24
CA LEU A 16 0.21 5.23 -15.01
C LEU A 16 -0.14 3.76 -15.22
N GLY A 17 -0.41 3.35 -16.46
CA GLY A 17 -0.82 2.00 -16.79
C GLY A 17 -2.30 1.74 -16.45
N PRO A 18 -2.68 0.47 -16.20
CA PRO A 18 -4.04 0.12 -15.80
C PRO A 18 -4.49 0.82 -14.52
N CYS A 19 -5.60 1.54 -14.60
CA CYS A 19 -6.20 2.32 -13.53
C CYS A 19 -7.68 1.99 -13.34
N TYR A 20 -8.14 2.03 -12.10
CA TYR A 20 -9.55 2.10 -11.76
C TYR A 20 -10.01 3.56 -11.84
N ARG A 21 -10.88 3.87 -12.80
CA ARG A 21 -11.60 5.14 -12.87
C ARG A 21 -12.85 5.04 -12.03
N VAL A 22 -12.93 5.85 -10.99
CA VAL A 22 -14.05 5.89 -10.05
C VAL A 22 -14.72 7.25 -10.18
N LEU A 23 -15.90 7.26 -10.79
CA LEU A 23 -16.75 8.45 -10.85
C LEU A 23 -17.58 8.51 -9.56
N GLN A 24 -17.42 9.59 -8.80
CA GLN A 24 -18.08 9.77 -7.51
C GLN A 24 -18.91 11.05 -7.50
N GLN A 25 -20.02 11.01 -6.78
CA GLN A 25 -20.89 12.15 -6.56
C GLN A 25 -20.89 12.52 -5.07
N SER A 26 -20.61 13.78 -4.77
CA SER A 26 -20.64 14.38 -3.45
C SER A 26 -21.57 15.62 -3.46
N PRO A 27 -21.86 16.24 -2.30
CA PRO A 27 -22.55 17.53 -2.27
C PRO A 27 -21.84 18.65 -3.04
N GLN A 28 -20.53 18.51 -3.28
CA GLN A 28 -19.69 19.48 -3.99
C GLN A 28 -19.74 19.29 -5.52
N GLY A 29 -20.20 18.14 -6.00
CA GLY A 29 -20.35 17.87 -7.43
C GLY A 29 -19.99 16.44 -7.81
N VAL A 30 -19.62 16.27 -9.08
CA VAL A 30 -19.13 15.00 -9.63
C VAL A 30 -17.62 15.09 -9.80
N GLU A 31 -16.92 14.09 -9.29
CA GLU A 31 -15.47 14.01 -9.31
C GLU A 31 -15.04 12.68 -9.94
N LEU A 32 -13.89 12.72 -10.63
CA LEU A 32 -13.23 11.53 -11.13
C LEU A 32 -12.00 11.25 -10.27
N TYR A 33 -11.96 10.09 -9.64
CA TYR A 33 -10.78 9.56 -8.98
C TYR A 33 -10.15 8.47 -9.85
N VAL A 34 -8.86 8.60 -10.14
CA VAL A 34 -8.09 7.63 -10.93
C VAL A 34 -7.12 6.94 -9.99
N LEU A 35 -7.30 5.64 -9.77
CA LEU A 35 -6.47 4.82 -8.90
C LEU A 35 -5.64 3.84 -9.73
N PRO A 36 -4.31 4.06 -9.88
CA PRO A 36 -3.45 3.10 -10.55
C PRO A 36 -3.42 1.75 -9.84
N ARG A 37 -3.46 0.65 -10.60
CA ARG A 37 -3.32 -0.70 -10.04
C ARG A 37 -1.98 -0.88 -9.33
N SER A 38 -0.93 -0.28 -9.88
CA SER A 38 0.41 -0.22 -9.27
C SER A 38 0.42 0.48 -7.91
N ALA A 39 -0.43 1.48 -7.67
CA ALA A 39 -0.54 2.16 -6.39
C ALA A 39 -1.22 1.30 -5.31
N VAL A 40 -2.12 0.39 -5.71
CA VAL A 40 -2.69 -0.64 -4.82
C VAL A 40 -1.61 -1.66 -4.46
N ALA A 41 -0.88 -2.15 -5.46
CA ALA A 41 0.21 -3.11 -5.26
C ALA A 41 1.34 -2.56 -4.36
N ALA A 42 1.73 -1.30 -4.56
CA ALA A 42 2.74 -0.64 -3.75
C ALA A 42 2.32 -0.52 -2.28
N ASP A 43 1.07 -0.13 -2.01
CA ASP A 43 0.56 -0.05 -0.64
C ASP A 43 0.43 -1.44 0.01
N MET A 44 0.00 -2.45 -0.75
CA MET A 44 -0.02 -3.84 -0.27
C MET A 44 1.38 -4.29 0.18
N GLU A 45 2.41 -3.95 -0.59
CA GLU A 45 3.79 -4.29 -0.23
C GLU A 45 4.31 -3.48 0.96
N MET A 46 4.12 -2.16 0.91
CA MET A 46 4.60 -1.21 1.89
C MET A 46 4.00 -1.47 3.28
N TYR A 47 2.69 -1.73 3.34
CA TYR A 47 1.99 -2.01 4.60
C TYR A 47 1.94 -3.49 4.96
N GLY A 48 2.38 -4.41 4.09
CA GLY A 48 2.28 -5.85 4.32
C GLY A 48 0.83 -6.31 4.44
N VAL A 49 0.02 -5.98 3.44
CA VAL A 49 -1.40 -6.32 3.34
C VAL A 49 -1.60 -7.26 2.16
N ASP A 50 -2.32 -8.36 2.40
CA ASP A 50 -2.60 -9.34 1.34
C ASP A 50 -3.99 -9.18 0.70
N ASP A 51 -4.90 -8.46 1.37
CA ASP A 51 -6.22 -8.15 0.83
C ASP A 51 -6.21 -6.79 0.10
N PRO A 52 -6.33 -6.75 -1.24
CA PRO A 52 -6.37 -5.50 -1.99
C PRO A 52 -7.60 -4.65 -1.66
N LEU A 53 -8.69 -5.24 -1.14
CA LEU A 53 -9.88 -4.47 -0.76
C LEU A 53 -9.64 -3.60 0.47
N ARG A 54 -8.75 -4.03 1.37
CA ARG A 54 -8.34 -3.20 2.51
C ARG A 54 -7.58 -1.96 2.04
N VAL A 55 -6.68 -2.13 1.06
CA VAL A 55 -5.94 -1.01 0.45
C VAL A 55 -6.87 -0.10 -0.34
N LEU A 56 -7.81 -0.67 -1.10
CA LEU A 56 -8.84 0.10 -1.79
C LEU A 56 -9.61 0.99 -0.81
N ASP A 57 -10.06 0.41 0.31
CA ASP A 57 -10.77 1.15 1.35
C ASP A 57 -9.93 2.29 1.92
N TRP A 58 -8.64 2.05 2.19
CA TRP A 58 -7.72 3.09 2.63
C TRP A 58 -7.55 4.21 1.61
N ARG A 59 -7.37 3.88 0.32
CA ARG A 59 -7.17 4.88 -0.75
C ARG A 59 -8.40 5.76 -0.96
N LEU A 60 -9.59 5.14 -0.95
CA LEU A 60 -10.85 5.86 -1.10
C LEU A 60 -11.11 6.86 0.02
N HIS A 61 -10.69 6.56 1.25
CA HIS A 61 -10.90 7.44 2.39
C HIS A 61 -9.69 8.38 2.65
N GLY A 62 -8.47 7.97 2.31
CA GLY A 62 -7.26 8.78 2.47
C GLY A 62 -7.29 10.06 1.62
N TYR A 63 -7.88 10.03 0.43
CA TYR A 63 -8.06 11.25 -0.39
C TYR A 63 -9.11 12.23 0.18
N ARG A 64 -9.88 11.82 1.19
CA ARG A 64 -11.04 12.56 1.70
C ARG A 64 -10.84 13.15 3.09
N GLY A 65 -9.67 12.94 3.70
CA GLY A 65 -9.29 13.61 4.93
C GLY A 65 -9.05 15.11 4.72
N PRO A 66 -9.10 15.94 5.76
CA PRO A 66 -8.65 17.32 5.68
C PRO A 66 -7.21 17.34 5.15
N SER A 67 -6.92 18.16 4.14
CA SER A 67 -5.58 18.29 3.59
C SER A 67 -4.59 18.49 4.73
N ALA A 68 -3.71 17.51 4.95
CA ALA A 68 -2.72 17.61 6.00
C ALA A 68 -1.93 18.92 5.80
N PRO A 69 -1.65 19.70 6.86
CA PRO A 69 -0.76 20.85 6.74
C PRO A 69 0.52 20.38 6.07
N THR A 70 0.99 21.15 5.09
CA THR A 70 1.77 20.76 3.91
C THR A 70 3.15 20.12 4.16
N PHE A 71 3.49 19.72 5.39
CA PHE A 71 4.80 19.22 5.78
C PHE A 71 4.80 18.11 6.83
N VAL A 72 3.64 17.56 7.22
CA VAL A 72 3.61 16.41 8.15
C VAL A 72 3.35 15.14 7.34
N PRO A 73 4.35 14.25 7.18
CA PRO A 73 4.11 12.94 6.58
C PRO A 73 3.02 12.22 7.35
N GLU A 74 2.13 11.52 6.64
CA GLU A 74 1.12 10.67 7.27
C GLU A 74 1.79 9.76 8.32
N PRO A 75 1.34 9.74 9.58
CA PRO A 75 1.97 8.97 10.64
C PRO A 75 2.15 7.49 10.28
N SER A 76 1.17 6.89 9.61
CA SER A 76 1.24 5.52 9.10
C SER A 76 2.39 5.30 8.10
N LEU A 77 2.62 6.26 7.20
CA LEU A 77 3.68 6.22 6.19
C LEU A 77 5.08 6.22 6.81
N THR A 78 5.27 6.95 7.91
CA THR A 78 6.57 7.01 8.61
C THR A 78 7.02 5.61 9.05
N PHE A 79 6.13 4.83 9.65
CA PHE A 79 6.45 3.47 10.10
C PHE A 79 6.59 2.49 8.93
N ALA A 80 5.82 2.67 7.85
CA ALA A 80 5.91 1.82 6.68
C ALA A 80 7.25 1.99 5.95
N VAL A 81 7.74 3.24 5.83
CA VAL A 81 9.07 3.55 5.28
C VAL A 81 10.19 2.97 6.17
N GLN A 82 10.08 3.09 7.50
CA GLN A 82 11.04 2.47 8.41
C GLN A 82 11.08 0.94 8.26
N ALA A 83 9.92 0.31 8.07
CA ALA A 83 9.86 -1.13 7.80
C ALA A 83 10.53 -1.50 6.48
N GLN A 84 10.31 -0.74 5.42
CA GLN A 84 10.97 -0.96 4.13
C GLN A 84 12.49 -0.81 4.24
N GLN A 85 12.98 0.19 4.98
CA GLN A 85 14.40 0.36 5.25
C GLN A 85 14.99 -0.82 6.04
N ALA A 86 14.27 -1.33 7.05
CA ALA A 86 14.68 -2.52 7.78
C ALA A 86 14.79 -3.74 6.85
N GLN A 87 13.77 -3.98 6.01
CA GLN A 87 13.78 -5.08 5.04
C GLN A 87 14.93 -4.97 4.03
N ALA A 88 15.22 -3.77 3.53
CA ALA A 88 16.35 -3.50 2.65
C ALA A 88 17.69 -3.91 3.28
N VAL A 89 17.88 -3.59 4.56
CA VAL A 89 19.07 -3.99 5.32
C VAL A 89 19.13 -5.51 5.49
N ALA A 90 18.00 -6.17 5.78
CA ALA A 90 17.95 -7.63 5.89
C ALA A 90 18.31 -8.31 4.56
N GLU A 91 17.76 -7.85 3.44
CA GLU A 91 18.10 -8.38 2.11
C GLU A 91 19.57 -8.20 1.76
N TYR A 92 20.14 -7.02 2.05
CA TYR A 92 21.58 -6.79 1.90
C TYR A 92 22.42 -7.73 2.78
N LYS A 93 22.05 -7.96 4.04
CA LYS A 93 22.74 -8.92 4.92
C LYS A 93 22.64 -10.35 4.39
N ARG A 94 21.48 -10.76 3.86
CA ARG A 94 21.28 -12.08 3.25
C ARG A 94 22.16 -12.29 2.01
N SER A 95 22.32 -11.29 1.15
CA SER A 95 23.21 -11.42 -0.01
C SER A 95 24.66 -11.67 0.40
N ARG A 96 25.11 -11.08 1.52
CA ARG A 96 26.44 -11.31 2.11
C ARG A 96 26.62 -12.69 2.76
N LEU A 97 25.55 -13.32 3.26
CA LEU A 97 25.60 -14.68 3.79
C LEU A 97 25.98 -15.72 2.73
N VAL A 98 25.62 -15.46 1.47
CA VAL A 98 25.90 -16.35 0.33
C VAL A 98 27.40 -16.32 -0.07
N ASP A 99 28.13 -15.26 0.28
CA ASP A 99 29.53 -15.04 -0.12
C ASP A 99 30.57 -15.83 0.72
N GLY A 100 30.19 -16.94 1.36
CA GLY A 100 31.14 -17.88 1.96
C GLY A 100 31.75 -17.43 3.30
N LEU A 101 30.93 -16.91 4.21
CA LEU A 101 31.33 -16.64 5.60
C LEU A 101 31.63 -17.94 6.36
N ASP A 102 32.52 -17.87 7.36
CA ASP A 102 32.71 -18.99 8.29
C ASP A 102 31.44 -19.28 9.09
N ALA A 103 31.32 -20.50 9.64
CA ALA A 103 30.10 -20.98 10.28
C ALA A 103 29.67 -20.20 11.54
N SER A 104 30.59 -19.50 12.22
CA SER A 104 30.28 -18.69 13.40
C SER A 104 29.72 -17.33 12.99
N HIS A 105 30.37 -16.68 12.02
CA HIS A 105 29.90 -15.41 11.45
C HIS A 105 28.58 -15.58 10.70
N ALA A 106 28.37 -16.71 10.02
CA ALA A 106 27.10 -17.03 9.37
C ALA A 106 25.94 -17.14 10.37
N ARG A 107 26.17 -17.69 11.57
CA ARG A 107 25.12 -17.82 12.61
C ARG A 107 24.76 -16.47 13.21
N THR A 108 25.75 -15.66 13.61
CA THR A 108 25.49 -14.31 14.14
C THR A 108 24.77 -13.42 13.13
N LEU A 109 25.16 -13.50 11.85
CA LEU A 109 24.51 -12.73 10.80
C LEU A 109 23.09 -13.22 10.49
N ALA A 110 22.80 -14.52 10.66
CA ALA A 110 21.43 -15.05 10.56
C ALA A 110 20.53 -14.57 11.70
N ASP A 111 21.01 -14.62 12.96
CA ASP A 111 20.27 -14.10 14.12
C ASP A 111 19.95 -12.59 13.95
N ASP A 112 20.90 -11.84 13.40
CA ASP A 112 20.76 -10.43 13.03
C ASP A 112 19.68 -10.19 11.97
N VAL A 113 19.55 -11.07 10.98
CA VAL A 113 18.54 -10.98 9.92
C VAL A 113 17.15 -11.27 10.49
N ASP A 114 17.02 -12.32 11.31
CA ASP A 114 15.74 -12.69 11.93
C ASP A 114 15.21 -11.56 12.85
N GLN A 115 16.11 -10.89 13.58
CA GLN A 115 15.74 -9.73 14.39
C GLN A 115 15.25 -8.54 13.55
N VAL A 116 15.89 -8.29 12.40
CA VAL A 116 15.49 -7.20 11.50
C VAL A 116 14.15 -7.50 10.82
N ASP A 117 13.90 -8.76 10.43
CA ASP A 117 12.60 -9.17 9.89
C ASP A 117 11.48 -9.01 10.92
N ALA A 118 11.72 -9.45 12.15
CA ALA A 118 10.75 -9.29 13.24
C ALA A 118 10.43 -7.81 13.51
N GLU A 119 11.43 -6.93 13.46
CA GLU A 119 11.21 -5.49 13.61
C GLU A 119 10.48 -4.90 12.40
N ALA A 120 10.82 -5.31 11.17
CA ALA A 120 10.09 -4.89 9.98
C ALA A 120 8.61 -5.28 10.05
N ASP A 121 8.30 -6.51 10.44
CA ASP A 121 6.92 -6.98 10.60
C ASP A 121 6.18 -6.21 11.69
N ARG A 122 6.85 -5.91 12.80
CA ARG A 122 6.31 -5.08 13.88
C ARG A 122 6.00 -3.66 13.39
N LEU A 123 6.90 -3.06 12.62
CA LEU A 123 6.72 -1.72 12.05
C LEU A 123 5.59 -1.70 11.02
N LYS A 124 5.49 -2.72 10.13
CA LYS A 124 4.35 -2.86 9.21
C LYS A 124 3.05 -3.03 9.98
N ALA A 125 3.00 -3.88 11.00
CA ALA A 125 1.80 -4.07 11.83
C ALA A 125 1.37 -2.77 12.51
N LYS A 126 2.34 -1.98 13.01
CA LYS A 126 2.09 -0.66 13.58
C LYS A 126 1.57 0.32 12.54
N ALA A 127 2.18 0.37 11.36
CA ALA A 127 1.76 1.20 10.25
C ALA A 127 0.32 0.91 9.83
N ARG A 128 -0.03 -0.39 9.66
CA ARG A 128 -1.41 -0.83 9.37
C ARG A 128 -2.40 -0.35 10.42
N LYS A 129 -2.09 -0.56 11.71
CA LYS A 129 -2.97 -0.15 12.81
C LYS A 129 -3.23 1.36 12.81
N ILE A 130 -2.21 2.15 12.55
CA ILE A 130 -2.35 3.62 12.45
C ILE A 130 -3.18 3.97 11.22
N ARG A 131 -2.92 3.34 10.07
CA ARG A 131 -3.67 3.59 8.84
C ARG A 131 -5.16 3.26 8.98
N ASP A 132 -5.48 2.15 9.62
CA ASP A 132 -6.87 1.79 9.92
C ASP A 132 -7.54 2.82 10.83
N ALA A 133 -6.83 3.37 11.81
CA ALA A 133 -7.34 4.40 12.71
C ALA A 133 -7.59 5.72 11.97
N GLU A 134 -6.65 6.16 11.12
CA GLU A 134 -6.80 7.34 10.24
C GLU A 134 -8.03 7.19 9.35
N VAL A 135 -8.21 6.02 8.73
CA VAL A 135 -9.35 5.73 7.85
C VAL A 135 -10.66 5.66 8.62
N ALA A 136 -10.66 5.10 9.84
CA ALA A 136 -11.84 5.06 10.70
C ALA A 136 -12.30 6.46 11.13
N GLU A 137 -11.37 7.37 11.40
CA GLU A 137 -11.67 8.78 11.69
C GLU A 137 -12.36 9.44 10.49
N VAL A 138 -11.80 9.30 9.29
CA VAL A 138 -12.43 9.83 8.06
C VAL A 138 -13.80 9.22 7.82
N LYS A 139 -13.99 7.93 8.10
CA LYS A 139 -15.31 7.25 7.98
C LYS A 139 -16.36 7.80 8.95
N GLY A 140 -15.95 8.39 10.07
CA GLY A 140 -16.86 9.12 10.96
C GLY A 140 -17.44 10.38 10.31
N GLU A 141 -16.71 10.95 9.35
CA GLU A 141 -17.08 12.20 8.67
C GLU A 141 -17.59 11.97 7.24
N VAL A 142 -17.18 10.89 6.59
CA VAL A 142 -17.43 10.57 5.18
C VAL A 142 -18.01 9.16 5.05
N THR A 143 -19.15 9.04 4.38
CA THR A 143 -19.84 7.76 4.18
C THR A 143 -20.07 7.51 2.70
N ILE A 144 -19.65 6.35 2.20
CA ILE A 144 -20.05 5.87 0.88
C ILE A 144 -21.44 5.23 1.04
N VAL A 145 -22.44 5.75 0.31
CA VAL A 145 -23.86 5.36 0.49
C VAL A 145 -24.43 4.54 -0.67
N ASP A 146 -23.70 4.40 -1.78
CA ASP A 146 -24.11 3.53 -2.89
C ASP A 146 -23.41 2.16 -2.83
N ASP A 147 -24.20 1.13 -2.49
CA ASP A 147 -23.72 -0.24 -2.38
C ASP A 147 -23.43 -0.85 -3.75
N ALA A 148 -24.14 -0.47 -4.82
CA ALA A 148 -24.00 -1.10 -6.14
C ALA A 148 -22.70 -0.70 -6.83
N GLY A 149 -22.42 0.61 -6.91
CA GLY A 149 -21.17 1.12 -7.48
C GLY A 149 -19.95 0.73 -6.65
N PHE A 150 -20.07 0.72 -5.31
CA PHE A 150 -18.99 0.24 -4.46
C PHE A 150 -18.75 -1.27 -4.62
N ALA A 151 -19.80 -2.08 -4.72
CA ALA A 151 -19.67 -3.51 -5.00
C ALA A 151 -19.04 -3.75 -6.39
N ALA A 152 -19.41 -2.97 -7.40
CA ALA A 152 -18.81 -3.05 -8.73
C ALA A 152 -17.31 -2.71 -8.68
N LEU A 153 -16.90 -1.68 -7.94
CA LEU A 153 -15.49 -1.35 -7.74
C LEU A 153 -14.72 -2.50 -7.10
N ARG A 154 -15.27 -3.04 -6.01
CA ARG A 154 -14.67 -4.18 -5.30
C ARG A 154 -14.55 -5.40 -6.20
N ALA A 155 -15.55 -5.65 -7.05
CA ALA A 155 -15.52 -6.76 -8.00
C ALA A 155 -14.40 -6.58 -9.05
N LEU A 156 -14.19 -5.37 -9.57
CA LEU A 156 -13.07 -5.08 -10.47
C LEU A 156 -11.72 -5.32 -9.80
N VAL A 157 -11.53 -4.81 -8.58
CA VAL A 157 -10.28 -4.99 -7.85
C VAL A 157 -10.01 -6.46 -7.51
N LEU A 158 -11.07 -7.22 -7.16
CA LEU A 158 -10.95 -8.67 -6.92
C LEU A 158 -10.67 -9.47 -8.19
N ALA A 159 -11.20 -9.04 -9.34
CA ALA A 159 -10.90 -9.67 -10.63
C ALA A 159 -9.43 -9.47 -11.04
N ASP A 160 -8.81 -8.39 -10.58
CA ASP A 160 -7.43 -8.02 -10.88
C ASP A 160 -6.39 -8.56 -9.87
N VAL A 161 -6.77 -9.45 -8.93
CA VAL A 161 -5.86 -9.93 -7.85
C VAL A 161 -4.53 -10.48 -8.38
N ASP A 162 -4.58 -11.28 -9.44
CA ASP A 162 -3.36 -11.87 -10.03
C ASP A 162 -2.47 -10.80 -10.67
N ASP A 163 -3.07 -9.84 -11.38
CA ASP A 163 -2.34 -8.72 -11.98
C ASP A 163 -1.75 -7.79 -10.90
N ILE A 164 -2.49 -7.55 -9.81
CA ILE A 164 -2.00 -6.79 -8.65
C ILE A 164 -0.80 -7.52 -8.05
N ALA A 165 -0.83 -8.86 -7.97
CA ALA A 165 0.31 -9.64 -7.49
C ALA A 165 1.54 -9.52 -8.41
N ILE A 166 1.34 -9.46 -9.73
CA ILE A 166 2.42 -9.18 -10.70
C ILE A 166 3.01 -7.78 -10.47
N GLU A 167 2.18 -6.74 -10.33
CA GLU A 167 2.65 -5.39 -10.02
C GLU A 167 3.38 -5.32 -8.68
N ARG A 168 2.91 -6.09 -7.68
CA ARG A 168 3.55 -6.19 -6.37
C ARG A 168 4.94 -6.81 -6.47
N ALA A 169 5.11 -7.84 -7.30
CA ALA A 169 6.41 -8.43 -7.58
C ALA A 169 7.36 -7.44 -8.28
N ARG A 170 6.88 -6.73 -9.31
CA ARG A 170 7.66 -5.68 -9.99
C ARG A 170 8.09 -4.57 -9.04
N TYR A 171 7.22 -4.15 -8.13
CA TYR A 171 7.54 -3.15 -7.11
C TYR A 171 8.66 -3.62 -6.17
N ARG A 172 8.66 -4.90 -5.74
CA ARG A 172 9.77 -5.47 -4.97
C ARG A 172 11.09 -5.47 -5.74
N GLU A 173 11.08 -5.81 -7.02
CA GLU A 173 12.27 -5.78 -7.88
C GLU A 173 12.85 -4.36 -8.00
N GLN A 174 11.98 -3.36 -8.13
CA GLN A 174 12.37 -1.95 -8.16
C GLN A 174 12.98 -1.49 -6.83
N LEU A 175 12.39 -1.89 -5.70
CA LEU A 175 12.94 -1.60 -4.37
C LEU A 175 14.33 -2.23 -4.20
N ALA A 176 14.48 -3.52 -4.54
CA ALA A 176 15.76 -4.21 -4.47
C ALA A 176 16.84 -3.51 -5.30
N SER A 177 16.49 -3.09 -6.53
CA SER A 177 17.41 -2.38 -7.44
C SER A 177 17.83 -1.01 -6.93
N ALA A 178 16.96 -0.31 -6.18
CA ALA A 178 17.26 1.00 -5.60
C ALA A 178 18.22 0.92 -4.41
N ILE A 179 18.31 -0.23 -3.75
CA ILE A 179 19.19 -0.45 -2.58
C ILE A 179 20.61 -0.85 -3.03
N THR A 180 20.75 -1.47 -4.20
CA THR A 180 22.03 -1.97 -4.72
C THR A 180 22.84 -0.95 -5.53
N ASN A 181 22.28 0.22 -5.83
CA ASN A 181 22.93 1.34 -6.54
C ASN A 181 23.31 2.46 -5.58
#